data_AF-A0A8J4XF31-F1
#
_entry.id   AF-A0A8J4XF31-F1
#
_cell.length_a   1.000
_cell.length_b   1.000
_cell.length_c   1.000
_cell.angle_alpha   90.00
_cell.angle_beta   90.00
_cell.angle_gamma   90.00
#
_symmetry.space_group_name_H-M   'P 1'
#
loop_
_entity.id
_entity.type
_entity.pdbx_description
1 polymer ?
#
loop_
_entity_poly.entity_id
_entity_poly.type
_entity_poly.pdbx_seq_one_letter_code
_entity_poly.pdbx_strand_id
1 'polypeptide(L)'
;MAITVPSLLTIAALISLASVAFTNYIMIIFSCRGLKGHGAWLIKYHNKDLWCICILVQNGLAAYTTWTSVATLINLTVVLSYDAGMSQSDAAALSLSLLSVELLVRFVLESRFLDKHLRYILAVYPVIIVTLSGNMSRNFGASAPGIDIQL
;
A
#
# COMPACT_ATOMS: atom_id res chain seq x y z
N MET A 1 -9.12 24.96 20.34
CA MET A 1 -8.90 24.44 18.97
C MET A 1 -10.16 23.68 18.59
N ALA A 2 -10.98 24.20 17.67
CA ALA A 2 -12.24 23.56 17.29
C ALA A 2 -11.98 22.62 16.10
N ILE A 3 -12.21 21.32 16.31
CA ILE A 3 -12.16 20.30 15.25
C ILE A 3 -13.27 20.66 14.25
N THR A 4 -12.90 20.93 13.00
CA THR A 4 -13.85 21.29 11.94
C THR A 4 -14.46 20.01 11.33
N VAL A 5 -15.68 20.08 10.83
CA VAL A 5 -16.35 18.94 10.15
C VAL A 5 -15.46 18.25 9.08
N PRO A 6 -14.67 18.95 8.25
CA PRO A 6 -13.72 18.31 7.32
C PRO A 6 -12.56 17.56 8.02
N SER A 7 -12.08 18.01 9.17
CA SER A 7 -11.05 17.26 9.94
C SER A 7 -11.60 15.93 10.50
N LEU A 8 -12.86 15.90 10.97
CA LEU A 8 -13.50 14.65 11.39
C LEU A 8 -13.62 13.63 10.25
N LEU A 9 -13.93 14.09 9.04
CA LEU A 9 -14.07 13.22 7.88
C LEU A 9 -12.73 12.58 7.47
N THR A 10 -11.63 13.35 7.49
CA THR A 10 -10.30 12.84 7.14
C THR A 10 -9.77 11.85 8.18
N ILE A 11 -10.02 12.11 9.47
CA ILE A 11 -9.70 11.17 10.56
C ILE A 11 -10.52 9.88 10.43
N ALA A 12 -11.82 9.97 10.15
CA ALA A 12 -12.67 8.80 9.95
C ALA A 12 -12.23 7.98 8.71
N ALA A 13 -11.85 8.66 7.62
CA ALA A 13 -11.30 8.02 6.42
C ALA A 13 -9.98 7.30 6.72
N LEU A 14 -9.09 7.91 7.51
CA LEU A 14 -7.83 7.31 7.94
C LEU A 14 -8.07 6.01 8.71
N ILE A 15 -8.96 6.03 9.71
CA ILE A 15 -9.28 4.85 10.54
C ILE A 15 -9.89 3.73 9.68
N SER A 16 -10.80 4.09 8.77
CA SER A 16 -11.47 3.14 7.89
C SER A 16 -10.47 2.47 6.94
N LEU A 17 -9.59 3.26 6.32
CA LEU A 17 -8.56 2.76 5.41
C LEU A 17 -7.52 1.90 6.13
N ALA A 18 -7.09 2.28 7.33
CA ALA A 18 -6.18 1.49 8.14
C ALA A 18 -6.79 0.11 8.50
N SER A 19 -8.08 0.08 8.83
CA SER A 19 -8.81 -1.16 9.12
C SER A 19 -8.90 -2.07 7.90
N VAL A 20 -9.16 -1.49 6.72
CA VAL A 20 -9.16 -2.22 5.44
C VAL A 20 -7.77 -2.78 5.13
N ALA A 21 -6.71 -1.97 5.25
CA ALA A 21 -5.35 -2.41 5.01
C ALA A 21 -4.97 -3.59 5.93
N PHE A 22 -5.27 -3.51 7.22
CA PHE A 22 -5.04 -4.59 8.17
C PHE A 22 -5.78 -5.88 7.80
N THR A 23 -7.07 -5.76 7.45
CA THR A 23 -7.89 -6.91 7.06
C THR A 23 -7.35 -7.55 5.77
N ASN A 24 -6.88 -6.74 4.81
CA ASN A 24 -6.27 -7.24 3.59
C ASN A 24 -4.98 -8.04 3.85
N TYR A 25 -4.11 -7.56 4.75
CA TYR A 25 -2.93 -8.31 5.17
C TYR A 25 -3.30 -9.67 5.78
N ILE A 26 -4.33 -9.71 6.62
CA ILE A 26 -4.86 -10.96 7.19
C ILE A 26 -5.35 -11.90 6.08
N MET A 27 -6.12 -11.39 5.10
CA MET A 27 -6.63 -12.19 3.99
C MET A 27 -5.50 -12.81 3.15
N ILE A 28 -4.43 -12.07 2.89
CA ILE A 28 -3.25 -12.59 2.18
C ILE A 28 -2.63 -13.75 2.97
N ILE A 29 -2.46 -13.60 4.29
CA ILE A 29 -1.92 -14.67 5.14
C ILE A 29 -2.79 -15.92 5.08
N PHE A 30 -4.11 -15.78 5.24
CA PHE A 30 -5.04 -16.91 5.16
C PHE A 30 -5.01 -17.59 3.79
N SER A 31 -5.01 -16.80 2.71
CA SER A 31 -4.91 -17.32 1.33
C SER A 31 -3.62 -18.13 1.13
N CYS A 32 -2.48 -17.59 1.57
CA CYS A 32 -1.19 -18.26 1.48
C CYS A 32 -1.13 -19.56 2.31
N ARG A 33 -1.70 -19.55 3.53
CA ARG A 33 -1.76 -20.75 4.38
C ARG A 33 -2.65 -21.83 3.77
N GLY A 34 -3.81 -21.45 3.23
CA GLY A 34 -4.72 -22.36 2.54
C GLY A 34 -4.06 -23.02 1.32
N LEU A 35 -3.33 -22.22 0.53
CA LEU A 35 -2.63 -22.72 -0.65
C LEU A 35 -1.46 -23.65 -0.28
N LYS A 36 -0.71 -23.37 0.80
CA LYS A 36 0.34 -24.28 1.29
C LYS A 36 -0.23 -25.61 1.76
N GLY A 37 -1.38 -25.62 2.43
CA GLY A 37 -2.02 -26.84 2.92
C GLY A 37 -2.53 -27.75 1.79
N HIS A 38 -3.06 -27.16 0.71
CA HIS A 38 -3.69 -27.91 -0.39
C HIS A 38 -2.86 -27.94 -1.68
N GLY A 39 -1.67 -27.34 -1.69
CA GLY A 39 -0.89 -27.08 -2.90
C GLY A 39 -0.53 -28.35 -3.67
N ALA A 40 -0.10 -29.41 -3.00
CA ALA A 40 0.24 -30.68 -3.67
C ALA A 40 -0.97 -31.32 -4.36
N TRP A 41 -2.16 -31.21 -3.77
CA TRP A 41 -3.40 -31.71 -4.35
C TRP A 41 -3.84 -30.84 -5.54
N LEU A 42 -3.79 -29.51 -5.40
CA LEU A 42 -4.13 -28.58 -6.48
C LEU A 42 -3.18 -28.74 -7.69
N ILE A 43 -1.88 -28.92 -7.49
CA ILE A 43 -0.93 -29.13 -8.60
C ILE A 43 -1.31 -30.38 -9.39
N LYS A 44 -1.73 -31.45 -8.70
CA LYS A 44 -2.01 -32.74 -9.33
C LYS A 44 -3.35 -32.77 -10.06
N TYR A 45 -4.39 -32.12 -9.52
CA TYR A 45 -5.76 -32.24 -10.04
C TYR A 45 -6.31 -30.95 -10.66
N HIS A 46 -5.86 -29.77 -10.18
CA HIS A 46 -6.45 -28.46 -10.47
C HIS A 46 -5.38 -27.37 -10.70
N ASN A 47 -4.38 -27.66 -11.54
CA ASN A 47 -3.24 -26.74 -11.75
C ASN A 47 -3.65 -25.37 -12.33
N LYS A 48 -4.73 -25.33 -13.14
CA LYS A 48 -5.29 -24.07 -13.66
C LYS A 48 -5.89 -23.22 -12.54
N ASP A 49 -6.59 -23.83 -11.60
CA ASP A 49 -7.20 -23.13 -10.47
C ASP A 49 -6.11 -22.59 -9.53
N LEU A 50 -5.02 -23.34 -9.37
CA LEU A 50 -3.83 -22.88 -8.64
C LEU A 50 -3.24 -21.61 -9.27
N TRP A 51 -3.09 -21.59 -10.59
CA TRP A 51 -2.63 -20.40 -11.32
C TRP A 51 -3.60 -19.23 -11.18
N CYS A 52 -4.91 -19.47 -11.22
CA CYS A 52 -5.93 -18.45 -11.02
C CYS A 52 -5.86 -17.85 -9.60
N ILE A 53 -5.68 -18.68 -8.57
CA ILE A 53 -5.52 -18.22 -7.19
C ILE A 53 -4.23 -17.38 -7.04
N CYS A 54 -3.12 -17.82 -7.64
CA CYS A 54 -1.85 -17.10 -7.55
C CYS A 54 -1.88 -15.77 -8.32
N ILE A 55 -2.36 -15.77 -9.56
CA ILE A 55 -2.36 -14.57 -10.42
C ILE A 55 -3.49 -13.62 -10.11
N LEU A 56 -4.70 -14.10 -9.87
CA LEU A 56 -5.84 -13.20 -9.75
C LEU A 56 -6.07 -12.81 -8.30
N VAL A 57 -6.16 -13.81 -7.42
CA VAL A 57 -6.54 -13.59 -6.01
C VAL A 57 -5.37 -13.00 -5.22
N GLN A 58 -4.20 -13.63 -5.25
CA GLN A 58 -3.06 -13.17 -4.44
C GLN A 58 -2.48 -11.84 -4.94
N ASN A 59 -2.32 -11.65 -6.26
CA ASN A 59 -1.91 -10.35 -6.79
C ASN A 59 -2.98 -9.28 -6.59
N GLY A 60 -4.25 -9.59 -6.82
CA GLY A 60 -5.34 -8.64 -6.64
C GLY A 60 -5.39 -8.14 -5.20
N LEU A 61 -5.31 -9.05 -4.23
CA LEU A 61 -5.22 -8.71 -2.81
C LEU A 61 -3.96 -7.90 -2.50
N ALA A 62 -2.80 -8.27 -3.03
CA ALA A 62 -1.55 -7.54 -2.80
C ALA A 62 -1.59 -6.12 -3.39
N ALA A 63 -2.12 -5.96 -4.61
CA ALA A 63 -2.32 -4.67 -5.25
C ALA A 63 -3.29 -3.80 -4.46
N TYR A 64 -4.42 -4.37 -4.02
CA TYR A 64 -5.41 -3.65 -3.21
C TYR A 64 -4.87 -3.26 -1.83
N THR A 65 -4.09 -4.13 -1.20
CA THR A 65 -3.39 -3.83 0.07
C THR A 65 -2.42 -2.67 -0.10
N THR A 66 -1.66 -2.67 -1.20
CA THR A 66 -0.73 -1.58 -1.51
C THR A 66 -1.46 -0.26 -1.72
N TRP A 67 -2.53 -0.28 -2.52
CA TRP A 67 -3.34 0.90 -2.80
C TRP A 67 -3.94 1.50 -1.51
N THR A 68 -4.54 0.65 -0.68
CA THR A 68 -5.17 1.07 0.57
C THR A 68 -4.15 1.57 1.59
N SER A 69 -2.95 0.99 1.63
CA SER A 69 -1.88 1.47 2.52
C SER A 69 -1.34 2.83 2.09
N VAL A 70 -1.13 3.06 0.79
CA VAL A 70 -0.76 4.40 0.28
C VAL A 70 -1.87 5.42 0.55
N ALA A 71 -3.13 5.06 0.32
CA ALA A 71 -4.26 5.94 0.65
C ALA A 71 -4.31 6.27 2.16
N THR A 72 -3.99 5.31 3.02
CA THR A 72 -3.88 5.52 4.47
C THR A 72 -2.79 6.54 4.79
N LEU A 73 -1.60 6.40 4.19
CA LEU A 73 -0.47 7.31 4.41
C LEU A 73 -0.74 8.73 3.89
N ILE A 74 -1.45 8.88 2.77
CA ILE A 74 -1.88 10.20 2.26
C ILE A 74 -2.82 10.86 3.28
N ASN A 75 -3.83 10.15 3.78
CA ASN A 75 -4.73 10.67 4.80
C ASN A 75 -3.98 10.97 6.11
N LEU A 76 -2.97 10.18 6.46
CA LEU A 76 -2.11 10.44 7.62
C LEU A 76 -1.33 11.75 7.45
N THR A 77 -0.72 12.00 6.29
CA THR A 77 -0.01 13.26 6.01
C THR A 77 -0.92 14.47 6.17
N VAL A 78 -2.17 14.37 5.68
CA VAL A 78 -3.18 15.44 5.82
C VAL A 78 -3.49 15.70 7.30
N VAL A 79 -3.82 14.66 8.07
CA VAL A 79 -4.11 14.81 9.51
C VAL A 79 -2.92 15.38 10.28
N LEU A 80 -1.69 14.92 9.98
CA LEU A 80 -0.48 15.43 10.64
C LEU A 80 -0.21 16.91 10.31
N SER A 81 -0.42 17.32 9.06
CA SER A 81 -0.14 18.69 8.61
C SER A 81 -1.20 19.69 9.09
N TYR A 82 -2.48 19.31 9.08
CA TYR A 82 -3.58 20.23 9.36
C TYR A 82 -4.05 20.19 10.82
N ASP A 83 -4.06 19.01 11.45
CA ASP A 83 -4.63 18.85 12.81
C ASP A 83 -3.53 18.70 13.88
N ALA A 84 -2.40 18.08 13.56
CA ALA A 84 -1.29 17.90 14.50
C ALA A 84 -0.24 19.04 14.46
N GLY A 85 -0.37 20.00 13.55
CA GLY A 85 0.51 21.16 13.45
C GLY A 85 1.95 20.84 13.01
N MET A 86 2.20 19.66 12.44
CA MET A 86 3.49 19.33 11.85
C MET A 86 3.71 20.14 10.56
N SER A 87 4.98 20.43 10.25
CA SER A 87 5.33 20.99 8.95
C SER A 87 4.97 20.01 7.83
N GLN A 88 4.55 20.51 6.67
CA GLN A 88 4.17 19.67 5.52
C GLN A 88 5.35 18.79 5.04
N SER A 89 6.57 19.30 5.11
CA SER A 89 7.78 18.56 4.77
C SER A 89 8.03 17.40 5.72
N ASP A 90 7.87 17.61 7.03
CA ASP A 90 8.11 16.57 8.03
C ASP A 90 7.01 15.50 7.97
N ALA A 91 5.75 15.91 7.77
CA ALA A 91 4.63 14.98 7.62
C ALA A 91 4.79 14.11 6.36
N ALA A 92 5.20 14.70 5.24
CA ALA A 92 5.49 13.97 4.00
C ALA A 92 6.69 13.02 4.16
N ALA A 93 7.78 13.47 4.79
CA ALA A 93 8.95 12.65 5.05
C ALA A 93 8.61 11.44 5.94
N LEU A 94 7.80 11.65 6.98
CA LEU A 94 7.32 10.58 7.86
C LEU A 94 6.49 9.56 7.08
N SER A 95 5.51 10.00 6.29
CA SER A 95 4.69 9.10 5.47
C SER A 95 5.51 8.34 4.41
N LEU A 96 6.49 8.98 3.78
CA LEU A 96 7.40 8.31 2.83
C LEU A 96 8.31 7.30 3.53
N SER A 97 8.77 7.58 4.74
CA SER A 97 9.56 6.64 5.53
C SER A 97 8.76 5.40 5.92
N LEU A 98 7.50 5.58 6.34
CA LEU A 98 6.56 4.50 6.63
C LEU A 98 6.28 3.67 5.38
N LEU A 99 6.04 4.32 4.23
CA LEU A 99 5.88 3.61 2.95
C LEU A 99 7.12 2.75 2.64
N SER A 100 8.32 3.30 2.82
CA SER A 100 9.57 2.56 2.60
C SER A 100 9.68 1.33 3.50
N VAL A 101 9.36 1.46 4.79
CA VAL A 101 9.33 0.33 5.73
C VAL A 101 8.32 -0.72 5.29
N GLU A 102 7.12 -0.32 4.85
CA GLU A 102 6.11 -1.25 4.36
C GLU A 102 6.62 -2.05 3.14
N LEU A 103 7.29 -1.37 2.19
CA LEU A 103 7.89 -2.02 1.02
C LEU A 103 9.01 -3.00 1.42
N LEU A 104 9.83 -2.65 2.40
CA LEU A 104 10.87 -3.54 2.92
C LEU A 104 10.26 -4.76 3.59
N VAL A 105 9.26 -4.58 4.46
CA VAL A 105 8.54 -5.68 5.11
C VAL A 105 7.94 -6.60 4.06
N ARG A 106 7.28 -6.03 3.04
CA ARG A 106 6.70 -6.81 1.94
C ARG A 106 7.76 -7.56 1.15
N PHE A 107 8.88 -6.92 0.80
CA PHE A 107 10.00 -7.56 0.12
C PHE A 107 10.57 -8.75 0.92
N VAL A 108 10.72 -8.59 2.23
CA VAL A 108 11.17 -9.67 3.13
C VAL A 108 10.13 -10.80 3.17
N LEU A 109 8.84 -10.46 3.25
CA LEU A 109 7.76 -11.45 3.25
C LEU A 109 7.75 -12.26 1.95
N GLU A 110 7.91 -11.59 0.81
CA GLU A 110 8.05 -12.19 -0.51
C GLU A 110 9.28 -13.08 -0.60
N SER A 111 10.43 -12.59 -0.11
CA SER A 111 11.69 -13.34 -0.14
C SER A 111 11.66 -14.61 0.72
N ARG A 112 10.99 -14.56 1.90
CA ARG A 112 11.02 -15.63 2.91
C ARG A 112 9.88 -16.64 2.78
N PHE A 113 8.69 -16.21 2.36
CA PHE A 113 7.48 -17.04 2.44
C PHE A 113 6.93 -17.50 1.09
N LEU A 114 7.27 -16.82 -0.01
CA LEU A 114 6.80 -17.20 -1.34
C LEU A 114 7.78 -18.21 -1.96
N ASP A 115 7.41 -19.48 -1.85
CA ASP A 115 8.05 -20.59 -2.55
C ASP A 115 8.11 -20.38 -4.07
N LYS A 116 8.94 -21.18 -4.75
CA LYS A 116 9.28 -21.10 -6.19
C LYS A 116 8.07 -20.95 -7.14
N HIS A 117 6.86 -21.36 -6.72
CA HIS A 117 5.61 -21.29 -7.49
C HIS A 117 4.75 -20.03 -7.25
N LEU A 118 5.02 -19.22 -6.21
CA LEU A 118 4.21 -18.04 -5.87
C LEU A 118 4.84 -16.70 -6.27
N ARG A 119 6.03 -16.69 -6.91
CA ARG A 119 6.84 -15.49 -7.27
C ARG A 119 6.17 -14.40 -8.13
N TYR A 120 4.89 -14.51 -8.41
CA TYR A 120 4.18 -13.63 -9.33
C TYR A 120 3.41 -12.50 -8.65
N ILE A 121 3.66 -12.14 -7.38
CA ILE A 121 3.12 -10.90 -6.79
C ILE A 121 3.89 -9.69 -7.38
N LEU A 122 3.73 -9.46 -8.68
CA LEU A 122 4.36 -8.36 -9.39
C LEU A 122 3.47 -7.12 -9.42
N ALA A 123 2.17 -7.27 -9.14
CA ALA A 123 1.19 -6.19 -9.23
C ALA A 123 1.41 -5.05 -8.22
N VAL A 124 2.22 -5.28 -7.18
CA VAL A 124 2.60 -4.27 -6.19
C VAL A 124 3.46 -3.16 -6.81
N TYR A 125 4.44 -3.52 -7.64
CA TYR A 125 5.37 -2.58 -8.26
C TYR A 125 4.72 -1.57 -9.22
N PRO A 126 3.87 -1.95 -10.20
CA PRO A 126 3.20 -0.99 -11.05
C PRO A 126 2.22 -0.11 -10.27
N VAL A 127 1.58 -0.63 -9.22
CA VAL A 127 0.72 0.17 -8.35
C VAL A 127 1.51 1.29 -7.68
N ILE A 128 2.65 0.99 -7.07
CA ILE A 128 3.49 2.00 -6.43
C ILE A 128 3.96 3.05 -7.44
N ILE A 129 4.39 2.62 -8.63
CA ILE A 129 4.81 3.53 -9.71
C ILE A 129 3.68 4.49 -10.08
N VAL A 130 2.48 3.96 -10.37
CA VAL A 130 1.32 4.78 -10.73
C VAL A 130 0.93 5.72 -9.60
N THR A 131 0.88 5.24 -8.36
CA THR A 131 0.43 6.06 -7.24
C THR A 131 1.44 7.15 -6.91
N LEU A 132 2.75 6.86 -6.90
CA LEU A 132 3.77 7.88 -6.69
C LEU A 132 3.81 8.88 -7.84
N SER A 133 3.71 8.42 -9.09
CA SER A 133 3.68 9.30 -10.27
C SER A 133 2.46 10.23 -10.23
N GLY A 134 1.30 9.71 -9.83
CA GLY A 134 0.08 10.50 -9.65
C GLY A 134 0.15 11.52 -8.51
N ASN A 135 0.82 11.17 -7.40
CA ASN A 135 1.07 12.13 -6.32
C ASN A 135 2.04 13.23 -6.76
N MET A 136 3.11 12.88 -7.48
CA MET A 136 4.09 13.84 -7.96
C MET A 136 3.48 14.80 -8.99
N SER A 137 2.72 14.28 -9.97
CA SER A 137 2.09 15.10 -11.02
C SER A 137 1.09 16.13 -10.48
N ARG A 138 0.41 15.82 -9.37
CA ARG A 138 -0.48 16.77 -8.68
C ARG A 138 0.24 17.87 -7.89
N ASN A 139 1.48 17.61 -7.47
CA ASN A 139 2.30 18.57 -6.73
C ASN A 139 3.33 19.30 -7.62
N PHE A 140 3.39 18.96 -8.92
CA PHE A 140 4.23 19.68 -9.89
C PHE A 140 3.61 21.04 -10.22
N GLY A 141 4.24 22.11 -9.73
CA GLY A 141 3.99 23.46 -10.21
C GLY A 141 4.54 23.62 -11.63
N ALA A 142 3.68 23.62 -12.65
CA ALA A 142 4.05 23.84 -14.04
C ALA A 142 4.73 25.21 -14.31
N SER A 143 4.74 26.11 -13.31
CA SER A 143 5.25 27.48 -13.43
C SER A 143 6.73 27.67 -13.02
N ALA A 144 7.45 26.64 -12.57
CA ALA A 144 8.90 26.73 -12.35
C ALA A 144 9.60 25.35 -12.38
N PRO A 145 10.10 24.88 -13.54
CA PRO A 145 10.82 23.62 -13.65
C PRO A 145 12.32 23.74 -13.27
N GLY A 146 12.66 24.53 -12.25
CA GLY A 146 14.04 24.74 -11.82
C GLY A 146 14.12 25.29 -10.39
N ILE A 147 14.92 24.62 -9.57
CA ILE A 147 15.46 24.98 -8.25
C ILE A 147 15.11 26.41 -7.79
N ASP A 148 14.19 26.54 -6.85
CA ASP A 148 14.03 27.77 -6.05
C ASP A 148 14.81 27.56 -4.73
N ILE A 149 16.12 27.83 -4.77
CA ILE A 149 16.90 28.10 -3.56
C ILE A 149 16.53 29.53 -3.15
N GLN A 150 15.55 29.67 -2.26
CA GLN A 150 15.31 30.91 -1.53
C GLN A 150 16.20 30.88 -0.28
N LEU A 151 17.28 31.68 -0.32
CA LEU A 151 18.00 32.20 0.85
C LEU A 151 17.10 33.18 1.61
#